data_AF-N6TV83-F1
#
_entry.id   AF-N6TV83-F1
#
_cell.length_a   1.000
_cell.length_b   1.000
_cell.length_c   1.000
_cell.angle_alpha   90.00
_cell.angle_beta   90.00
_cell.angle_gamma   90.00
#
_symmetry.space_group_name_H-M   'P 1'
#
loop_
_entity.id
_entity.type
_entity.pdbx_description
1 polymer ?
#
loop_
_entity_poly.entity_id
_entity_poly.type
_entity_poly.pdbx_seq_one_letter_code
_entity_poly.pdbx_strand_id
1 'polypeptide(L)'
;FWAAYTPCDSQNRDAVQLTLEQIDVIRRLTDWYQPRLVLCTSSEDIKAAHKAQHICSLIGVEGGHSLAGSLAVLRMLYHVGVRYLTLTSTCNTPWADCSHVDNPGNAPEHGGLTSFGK
;
A
#
# COMPACT_ATOMS: atom_id res chain seq x y z
N PHE A 1 -10.87 2.08 1.66
CA PHE A 1 -9.60 1.34 1.67
C PHE A 1 -8.98 1.49 3.04
N TRP A 2 -8.49 0.40 3.61
CA TRP A 2 -7.64 0.39 4.79
C TRP A 2 -6.19 0.57 4.33
N ALA A 3 -5.48 1.53 4.94
CA ALA A 3 -4.08 1.78 4.63
C ALA A 3 -3.20 0.79 5.40
N ALA A 4 -2.47 -0.06 4.67
CA ALA A 4 -1.34 -0.81 5.20
C ALA A 4 -0.11 0.12 5.14
N TYR A 5 0.00 0.96 6.17
CA TYR A 5 1.05 1.96 6.33
C TYR A 5 2.17 1.45 7.25
N THR A 6 3.41 1.78 6.89
CA THR A 6 4.59 1.65 7.74
C THR A 6 5.44 2.94 7.67
N PRO A 7 6.04 3.41 8.78
CA PRO A 7 6.84 4.63 8.80
C PRO A 7 8.03 4.61 7.83
N CYS A 8 8.41 5.79 7.32
CA CYS A 8 9.58 5.94 6.44
C CYS A 8 10.88 5.42 7.05
N ASP A 9 11.03 5.49 8.38
CA ASP A 9 12.21 4.99 9.09
C ASP A 9 12.39 3.46 9.00
N SER A 10 11.37 2.73 8.55
CA SER A 10 11.44 1.29 8.25
C SER A 10 12.06 0.99 6.88
N GLN A 11 12.24 1.99 6.01
CA GLN A 11 12.88 1.82 4.71
C GLN A 11 14.31 1.29 4.88
N ASN A 12 14.69 0.29 4.07
CA ASN A 12 15.95 -0.45 4.19
C ASN A 12 16.13 -1.21 5.52
N ARG A 13 15.04 -1.42 6.26
CA ARG A 13 15.00 -2.20 7.50
C ARG A 13 13.90 -3.27 7.38
N ASP A 14 12.81 -3.09 8.12
CA ASP A 14 11.72 -4.03 8.32
C ASP A 14 10.42 -3.63 7.60
N ALA A 15 10.46 -2.67 6.66
CA ALA A 15 9.27 -2.20 5.92
C ALA A 15 8.41 -3.32 5.34
N VAL A 16 9.01 -4.33 4.70
CA VAL A 16 8.25 -5.45 4.10
C VAL A 16 7.53 -6.27 5.17
N GLN A 17 8.20 -6.56 6.29
CA GLN A 17 7.62 -7.31 7.40
C GLN A 17 6.44 -6.53 7.99
N LEU A 18 6.65 -5.26 8.34
CA LEU A 18 5.62 -4.40 8.91
C LEU A 18 4.42 -4.27 7.96
N THR A 19 4.65 -4.11 6.66
CA THR A 19 3.55 -4.07 5.68
C THR A 19 2.75 -5.37 5.66
N LEU A 20 3.40 -6.54 5.76
CA LEU A 20 2.69 -7.81 5.86
C LEU A 20 1.90 -7.96 7.16
N GLU A 21 2.43 -7.49 8.29
CA GLU A 21 1.72 -7.46 9.57
C GLU A 21 0.49 -6.55 9.52
N GLN A 22 0.59 -5.38 8.86
CA GLN A 22 -0.54 -4.47 8.67
C GLN A 22 -1.62 -5.09 7.76
N ILE A 23 -1.21 -5.78 6.69
CA ILE A 23 -2.13 -6.55 5.83
C ILE A 23 -2.83 -7.65 6.64
N ASP A 24 -2.08 -8.40 7.45
CA ASP A 24 -2.63 -9.45 8.32
C ASP A 24 -3.68 -8.89 9.28
N VAL A 25 -3.37 -7.79 9.99
CA VAL A 25 -4.31 -7.13 10.91
C VAL A 25 -5.60 -6.74 10.19
N ILE A 26 -5.51 -6.14 8.99
CA ILE A 26 -6.70 -5.76 8.22
C ILE A 26 -7.53 -6.99 7.86
N ARG A 27 -6.90 -8.08 7.41
CA ARG A 27 -7.60 -9.31 7.06
C ARG A 27 -8.29 -9.94 8.27
N ARG A 28 -7.58 -10.09 9.40
CA ARG A 28 -8.16 -10.61 10.64
C ARG A 28 -9.30 -9.74 11.15
N LEU A 29 -9.19 -8.42 11.02
CA LEU A 29 -10.27 -7.49 11.34
C LEU A 29 -11.50 -7.77 10.47
N THR A 30 -11.34 -7.90 9.16
CA THR A 30 -12.47 -8.20 8.27
C THR A 30 -13.10 -9.55 8.56
N ASP A 31 -12.29 -10.56 8.91
CA ASP A 31 -12.77 -11.91 9.24
C ASP A 31 -13.57 -11.91 10.55
N TRP A 32 -13.08 -11.20 11.59
CA TRP A 32 -13.76 -11.12 12.88
C TRP A 32 -15.16 -10.49 12.77
N TYR A 33 -15.28 -9.45 11.94
CA TYR A 33 -16.53 -8.67 11.82
C TYR A 33 -17.41 -9.09 10.64
N GLN A 34 -17.20 -10.28 10.08
CA GLN A 34 -18.13 -10.84 9.09
C GLN A 34 -19.54 -11.04 9.66
N PRO A 35 -20.60 -10.85 8.85
CA PRO A 35 -20.57 -10.42 7.46
C PRO A 35 -20.55 -8.89 7.27
N ARG A 36 -20.53 -8.08 8.35
CA ARG A 36 -20.60 -6.61 8.26
C ARG A 36 -19.39 -6.01 7.56
N LEU A 37 -18.20 -6.54 7.81
CA LEU A 37 -16.99 -6.24 7.03
C LEU A 37 -16.70 -7.42 6.10
N VAL A 38 -16.43 -7.14 4.83
CA VAL A 38 -16.01 -8.17 3.85
C VAL A 38 -14.75 -7.71 3.15
N LEU A 39 -13.75 -8.58 3.08
CA LEU A 39 -12.55 -8.32 2.28
C LEU A 39 -12.94 -8.30 0.80
N CYS A 40 -12.60 -7.22 0.11
CA CYS A 40 -12.89 -7.02 -1.29
C CYS A 40 -11.62 -6.78 -2.08
N THR A 41 -11.61 -7.26 -3.32
CA THR A 41 -10.44 -7.13 -4.19
C THR A 41 -10.77 -6.74 -5.63
N SER A 42 -12.03 -6.50 -5.94
CA SER A 42 -12.49 -6.08 -7.26
C SER A 42 -13.61 -5.04 -7.17
N SER A 43 -13.91 -4.39 -8.30
CA SER A 43 -15.04 -3.46 -8.39
C SER A 43 -16.39 -4.19 -8.26
N GLU A 44 -16.41 -5.45 -8.67
CA GLU A 44 -17.52 -6.37 -8.57
C GLU A 44 -17.80 -6.71 -7.10
N ASP A 45 -16.74 -6.97 -6.30
CA ASP A 45 -16.88 -7.19 -4.85
C ASP A 45 -17.46 -5.95 -4.17
N ILE A 46 -17.05 -4.74 -4.57
CA ILE A 46 -17.60 -3.49 -4.05
C ILE A 46 -19.12 -3.42 -4.31
N LYS A 47 -19.53 -3.69 -5.55
CA LYS A 47 -20.96 -3.68 -5.94
C LYS A 47 -21.76 -4.74 -5.17
N ALA A 48 -21.20 -5.94 -5.03
CA ALA A 48 -21.83 -7.05 -4.33
C ALA A 48 -21.99 -6.77 -2.82
N ALA A 49 -20.94 -6.30 -2.16
CA ALA A 49 -20.96 -5.91 -0.75
C ALA A 49 -21.96 -4.77 -0.51
N HIS A 50 -21.98 -3.76 -1.37
CA HIS A 50 -22.94 -2.65 -1.27
C HIS A 50 -24.38 -3.16 -1.40
N LYS A 51 -24.67 -4.05 -2.36
CA LYS A 51 -26.00 -4.67 -2.52
C LYS A 51 -26.41 -5.49 -1.29
N ALA A 52 -25.46 -6.15 -0.64
CA ALA A 52 -25.66 -6.91 0.59
C ALA A 52 -25.68 -6.04 1.86
N GLN A 53 -25.55 -4.71 1.74
CA GLN A 53 -25.43 -3.77 2.87
C GLN A 53 -24.25 -4.09 3.80
N HIS A 54 -23.16 -4.62 3.24
CA HIS A 54 -21.89 -4.87 3.93
C HIS A 54 -20.87 -3.78 3.59
N ILE A 55 -19.94 -3.52 4.51
CA ILE A 55 -18.81 -2.61 4.30
C ILE A 55 -17.70 -3.37 3.58
N CYS A 56 -17.50 -3.00 2.32
CA CYS A 56 -16.42 -3.50 1.50
C CYS A 56 -15.07 -2.95 1.96
N SER A 57 -14.20 -3.85 2.40
CA SER A 57 -12.89 -3.55 2.96
C SER A 57 -11.81 -3.91 1.96
N LEU A 58 -11.21 -2.91 1.30
CA LEU A 58 -10.07 -3.08 0.40
C LEU A 58 -8.77 -2.66 1.09
N ILE A 59 -7.65 -3.22 0.66
CA ILE A 59 -6.32 -2.90 1.20
C ILE A 59 -5.55 -2.07 0.17
N GLY A 60 -4.89 -1.01 0.63
CA GLY A 60 -3.87 -0.33 -0.15
C GLY A 60 -2.62 -0.08 0.67
N VAL A 61 -1.47 -0.19 0.03
CA VAL A 61 -0.16 -0.03 0.68
C VAL A 61 0.28 1.41 0.53
N GLU A 62 0.64 2.04 1.65
CA GLU A 62 1.06 3.44 1.68
C GLU A 62 2.58 3.54 1.76
N GLY A 63 3.21 3.75 0.59
CA GLY A 63 4.63 3.99 0.45
C GLY A 63 5.37 2.84 -0.24
N GLY A 64 6.06 3.16 -1.33
CA GLY A 64 6.81 2.21 -2.16
C GLY A 64 8.01 1.58 -1.45
N HIS A 65 8.47 2.11 -0.32
CA HIS A 65 9.48 1.48 0.53
C HIS A 65 9.02 0.10 1.05
N SER A 66 7.70 -0.13 1.11
CA SER A 66 7.10 -1.44 1.38
C SER A 66 7.49 -2.54 0.38
N LEU A 67 8.01 -2.17 -0.80
CA LEU A 67 8.46 -3.13 -1.80
C LEU A 67 9.92 -3.56 -1.62
N ALA A 68 10.71 -2.80 -0.84
CA ALA A 68 12.17 -2.96 -0.75
C ALA A 68 12.85 -3.09 -2.14
N GLY A 69 12.39 -2.32 -3.14
CA GLY A 69 12.92 -2.36 -4.51
C GLY A 69 12.66 -3.67 -5.26
N SER A 70 11.68 -4.49 -4.84
CA SER A 70 11.41 -5.81 -5.43
C SER A 70 10.05 -5.90 -6.10
N LEU A 71 10.06 -6.15 -7.42
CA LEU A 71 8.84 -6.47 -8.17
C LEU A 71 8.22 -7.81 -7.76
N ALA A 72 9.01 -8.72 -7.18
CA ALA A 72 8.48 -9.96 -6.62
C ALA A 72 7.62 -9.67 -5.39
N VAL A 73 8.09 -8.78 -4.50
CA VAL A 73 7.30 -8.31 -3.35
C VAL A 73 6.01 -7.63 -3.83
N LEU A 74 6.09 -6.74 -4.83
CA LEU A 74 4.90 -6.11 -5.43
C LEU A 74 3.84 -7.13 -5.87
N ARG A 75 4.24 -8.18 -6.59
CA ARG A 75 3.32 -9.24 -7.02
C ARG A 75 2.75 -10.02 -5.84
N MET A 76 3.56 -10.31 -4.82
CA MET A 76 3.09 -10.99 -3.61
C MET A 76 2.09 -10.14 -2.83
N LEU A 77 2.32 -8.83 -2.67
CA LEU A 77 1.38 -7.90 -2.06
C LEU A 77 0.03 -7.89 -2.80
N TYR A 78 0.06 -7.89 -4.14
CA TYR A 78 -1.17 -8.04 -4.94
C TYR A 78 -1.90 -9.37 -4.65
N HIS A 79 -1.17 -10.48 -4.54
CA HIS A 79 -1.75 -11.80 -4.25
C HIS A 79 -2.39 -11.88 -2.86
N VAL A 80 -1.85 -11.16 -1.87
CA VAL A 80 -2.42 -11.11 -0.52
C VAL A 80 -3.52 -10.04 -0.35
N GLY A 81 -3.97 -9.40 -1.43
CA GLY A 81 -5.19 -8.58 -1.45
C GLY A 81 -4.99 -7.08 -1.63
N VAL A 82 -3.76 -6.60 -1.81
CA VAL A 82 -3.48 -5.18 -2.06
C VAL A 82 -4.02 -4.76 -3.42
N ARG A 83 -4.69 -3.61 -3.51
CA ARG A 83 -5.31 -3.09 -4.74
C ARG A 83 -4.94 -1.66 -5.13
N TYR A 84 -4.16 -0.96 -4.29
CA TYR A 84 -3.40 0.20 -4.73
C TYR A 84 -2.05 0.25 -4.02
N LEU A 85 -1.10 0.98 -4.62
CA LEU A 85 0.17 1.35 -4.03
C LEU A 85 0.33 2.87 -4.11
N THR A 86 0.54 3.53 -2.97
CA THR A 86 1.08 4.90 -2.96
C THR A 86 2.57 4.81 -3.29
N LEU A 87 3.02 5.46 -4.38
CA LEU A 87 4.40 5.32 -4.88
C LEU A 87 5.45 5.72 -3.83
N THR A 88 5.18 6.80 -3.11
CA THR A 88 6.02 7.31 -2.02
C THR A 88 5.15 7.75 -0.85
N SER A 89 5.70 7.70 0.35
CA SER A 89 5.10 8.37 1.51
C SER A 89 5.74 9.76 1.62
N THR A 90 6.14 10.20 2.82
CA THR A 90 6.88 11.44 3.07
C THR A 90 8.40 11.31 2.88
N CYS A 91 8.83 10.24 2.22
CA CYS A 91 10.23 9.94 1.89
C CYS A 91 10.34 9.40 0.47
N ASN A 92 11.46 9.70 -0.19
CA ASN A 92 11.80 9.11 -1.48
C ASN A 92 12.01 7.60 -1.34
N THR A 93 11.74 6.89 -2.42
CA THR A 93 12.25 5.52 -2.62
C THR A 93 13.43 5.59 -3.59
N PRO A 94 14.24 4.52 -3.74
CA PRO A 94 15.29 4.48 -4.77
C PRO A 94 14.79 4.63 -6.21
N TRP A 95 13.47 4.67 -6.43
CA TRP A 95 12.87 4.69 -7.75
C TRP A 95 11.79 5.76 -7.99
N ALA A 96 11.45 6.55 -6.98
CA ALA A 96 10.46 7.62 -7.05
C ALA A 96 10.71 8.72 -6.01
N ASP A 97 10.53 9.98 -6.41
CA ASP A 97 10.51 11.14 -5.53
C ASP A 97 9.18 11.29 -4.77
N CYS A 98 9.22 11.77 -3.52
CA CYS A 98 8.05 12.19 -2.76
C CYS A 98 7.79 13.69 -2.91
N SER A 99 6.59 14.15 -2.54
CA SER A 99 6.19 15.56 -2.69
C SER A 99 7.05 16.54 -1.89
N HIS A 100 7.85 16.09 -0.92
CA HIS A 100 8.78 16.97 -0.21
C HIS A 100 9.81 17.63 -1.11
N VAL A 101 10.10 17.07 -2.29
CA VAL A 101 11.01 17.68 -3.27
C VAL A 101 10.48 19.00 -3.82
N ASP A 102 9.16 19.24 -3.74
CA ASP A 102 8.50 20.47 -4.19
C ASP A 102 8.51 21.58 -3.12
N ASN A 103 8.94 21.27 -1.88
CA ASN A 103 9.03 22.27 -0.82
C ASN A 103 10.17 23.28 -1.10
N PRO A 104 10.02 24.56 -0.72
CA PRO A 104 11.06 25.57 -0.93
C PRO A 104 12.41 25.15 -0.32
N GLY A 105 13.46 25.17 -1.16
CA GLY A 105 14.81 24.81 -0.74
C GLY A 105 15.18 23.33 -0.91
N ASN A 106 14.22 22.48 -1.30
CA ASN A 106 14.49 21.09 -1.68
C ASN A 106 14.68 20.96 -3.19
N ALA A 107 15.24 19.82 -3.61
CA ALA A 107 15.43 19.46 -5.01
C ALA A 107 15.04 17.98 -5.22
N PRO A 108 14.54 17.61 -6.41
CA PRO A 108 14.25 16.22 -6.73
C PRO A 108 15.52 15.38 -6.80
N GLU A 109 15.45 14.15 -6.28
CA GLU A 109 16.57 13.19 -6.34
C GLU A 109 16.58 12.47 -7.69
N HIS A 110 15.39 12.08 -8.18
CA HIS A 110 15.22 11.29 -9.39
C HIS A 110 14.64 12.08 -10.57
N GLY A 111 14.04 13.24 -10.30
CA GLY A 111 13.27 13.99 -11.29
C GLY A 111 11.93 13.30 -11.61
N GLY A 112 11.30 12.68 -10.61
CA GLY A 112 10.09 11.88 -10.75
C GLY A 112 10.36 10.38 -10.61
N LEU A 113 10.22 9.62 -11.70
CA LEU A 113 10.44 8.17 -11.72
C LEU A 113 11.75 7.81 -12.42
N THR A 114 12.55 6.97 -11.76
CA THR A 114 13.73 6.32 -12.35
C THR A 114 13.34 5.33 -13.46
N SER A 115 14.32 4.75 -14.16
CA SER A 115 14.07 3.67 -15.13
C SER A 115 13.43 2.42 -14.51
N PHE A 116 13.74 2.11 -13.24
CA PHE A 116 13.10 1.01 -12.52
C PHE A 116 11.66 1.33 -12.09
N GLY A 117 11.36 2.60 -11.80
CA GLY A 117 10.02 3.04 -11.40
C GLY A 117 9.01 3.11 -12.55
N LYS A 118 9.46 3.02 -13.79
CA LYS A 118 8.64 3.02 -15.01
C LYS A 118 8.28 1.59 -15.42
#